data_AF-A0A022WA16-F1
#
_entry.id   AF-A0A022WA16-F1
#
_cell.length_a   1.000
_cell.length_b   1.000
_cell.length_c   1.000
_cell.angle_alpha   90.00
_cell.angle_beta   90.00
_cell.angle_gamma   90.00
#
_symmetry.space_group_name_H-M   'P 1'
#
loop_
_entity.id
_entity.type
_entity.pdbx_description
1 polymer ?
#
loop_
_entity_poly.entity_id
_entity_poly.type
_entity_poly.pdbx_seq_one_letter_code
_entity_poly.pdbx_strand_id
1 'polypeptide(L)'
;MLNSTHNVENPIFQKNFFNDFQAIIKKTGGAKDPQGKPIQIKEFSKCDFRTIFEHYEKLRAEKKAMSAAEKKAAKAEKDAAEAPYMYCMWDGRKQKVGNFRVEPPALFRGRGEHPKTGTVKTRVMPEQITINIGKDAPVPAPPEGHRWKEVRHDQEGTWLAMWQENVNGNYKYVMLAANSDVKGQSDYKKFEKARELKKHIDRIRKDYKKGLKDELMVNRQRATAVYLIDQFALRAGNEKGEDEADTVGCCSLKFEHVTLKPPNTVVFDFLGKDSIRYYDEVEVDPQVFKNLKIFKKPPKKEGDEIFDRLTTSALNKHLSSYMPGLTAKVFRTYNASYTMATLLKKMSATGTIPEKVKQYNDANREVAILCNHKRTVAAGHADQMEKLSDRVSKQPFITSYLILDQLAISRKQPI
;
A
#
# COMPACT_ATOMS: atom_id res chain seq x y z
N MET A 1 8.87 -21.05 -16.61
CA MET A 1 8.32 -19.68 -16.65
C MET A 1 9.02 -18.85 -15.58
N LEU A 2 9.62 -17.71 -15.94
CA LEU A 2 10.09 -16.76 -14.94
C LEU A 2 8.88 -16.34 -14.10
N ASN A 3 8.93 -16.51 -12.77
CA ASN A 3 7.80 -16.31 -11.84
C ASN A 3 7.29 -14.84 -11.78
N SER A 4 7.71 -13.99 -12.71
CA SER A 4 7.37 -12.58 -12.77
C SER A 4 7.58 -11.97 -14.18
N THR A 5 6.94 -12.54 -15.20
CA THR A 5 6.90 -11.99 -16.57
C THR A 5 6.65 -10.47 -16.59
N HIS A 6 5.66 -9.99 -15.83
CA HIS A 6 5.35 -8.56 -15.68
C HIS A 6 6.55 -7.65 -15.32
N ASN A 7 7.56 -8.14 -14.61
CA ASN A 7 8.76 -7.36 -14.31
C ASN A 7 9.88 -7.62 -15.34
N VAL A 8 10.13 -8.89 -15.69
CA VAL A 8 11.27 -9.24 -16.54
C VAL A 8 11.09 -8.87 -18.01
N GLU A 9 9.85 -8.70 -18.47
CA GLU A 9 9.52 -8.22 -19.83
C GLU A 9 9.35 -6.69 -19.90
N ASN A 10 9.35 -6.01 -18.75
CA ASN A 10 9.18 -4.56 -18.70
C ASN A 10 10.48 -3.85 -19.17
N PRO A 11 10.43 -3.04 -20.26
CA PRO A 11 11.63 -2.38 -20.78
C PRO A 11 12.27 -1.40 -19.80
N ILE A 12 11.48 -0.70 -18.99
CA ILE A 12 11.98 0.20 -17.94
C ILE A 12 12.72 -0.61 -16.87
N PHE A 13 12.14 -1.74 -16.47
CA PHE A 13 12.77 -2.65 -15.51
C PHE A 13 14.13 -3.16 -16.00
N GLN A 14 14.18 -3.66 -17.25
CA GLN A 14 15.41 -4.13 -17.87
C GLN A 14 16.46 -3.02 -18.00
N LYS A 15 16.05 -1.84 -18.48
CA LYS A 15 16.91 -0.66 -18.63
C LYS A 15 17.54 -0.25 -17.29
N ASN A 16 16.72 -0.07 -16.26
CA ASN A 16 17.20 0.36 -14.95
C ASN A 16 18.10 -0.69 -14.30
N PHE A 17 17.70 -1.98 -14.36
CA PHE A 17 18.56 -3.07 -13.90
C PHE A 17 19.91 -3.07 -14.62
N PHE A 18 19.89 -2.97 -15.95
CA PHE A 18 21.11 -3.09 -16.75
C PHE A 18 22.08 -1.93 -16.49
N ASN A 19 21.56 -0.72 -16.35
CA ASN A 19 22.35 0.45 -15.97
C ASN A 19 23.07 0.23 -14.62
N ASP A 20 22.35 -0.20 -13.59
CA ASP A 20 22.92 -0.44 -12.28
C ASP A 20 23.87 -1.65 -12.28
N PHE A 21 23.54 -2.70 -13.03
CA PHE A 21 24.38 -3.88 -13.19
C PHE A 21 25.73 -3.53 -13.81
N GLN A 22 25.75 -2.73 -14.89
CA GLN A 22 26.99 -2.24 -15.50
C GLN A 22 27.81 -1.38 -14.53
N ALA A 23 27.14 -0.52 -13.74
CA ALA A 23 27.82 0.29 -12.72
C ALA A 23 28.47 -0.58 -11.64
N ILE A 24 27.79 -1.63 -11.18
CA ILE A 24 28.34 -2.59 -10.21
C ILE A 24 29.52 -3.36 -10.81
N ILE A 25 29.40 -3.89 -12.03
CA ILE A 25 30.50 -4.59 -12.71
C ILE A 25 31.75 -3.71 -12.79
N LYS A 26 31.59 -2.44 -13.17
CA LYS A 26 32.69 -1.48 -13.23
C LYS A 26 33.33 -1.28 -11.85
N LYS A 27 32.52 -1.18 -10.79
CA LYS A 27 32.98 -1.03 -9.42
C LYS A 27 33.69 -2.28 -8.88
N THR A 28 33.35 -3.47 -9.34
CA THR A 28 33.88 -4.76 -8.86
C THR A 28 35.00 -5.33 -9.74
N GLY A 29 35.71 -4.50 -10.51
CA GLY A 29 36.88 -4.92 -11.29
C GLY A 29 36.60 -5.39 -12.73
N GLY A 30 35.40 -5.14 -13.25
CA GLY A 30 35.01 -5.46 -14.63
C GLY A 30 34.56 -6.90 -14.83
N ALA A 31 33.94 -7.16 -15.98
CA ALA A 31 33.58 -8.53 -16.39
C ALA A 31 34.77 -9.18 -17.11
N LYS A 32 34.88 -10.51 -16.99
CA LYS A 32 35.90 -11.31 -17.66
C LYS A 32 35.25 -12.50 -18.35
N ASP A 33 35.86 -12.96 -19.45
CA ASP A 33 35.50 -14.22 -20.10
C ASP A 33 36.06 -15.44 -19.31
N PRO A 34 35.74 -16.69 -19.70
CA PRO A 34 36.27 -17.88 -19.04
C PRO A 34 37.80 -17.99 -19.01
N GLN A 35 38.49 -17.28 -19.91
CA GLN A 35 39.95 -17.21 -20.00
C GLN A 35 40.54 -16.06 -19.17
N GLY A 36 39.70 -15.30 -18.46
CA GLY A 36 40.10 -14.20 -17.59
C GLY A 36 40.35 -12.89 -18.33
N LYS A 37 40.06 -12.80 -19.63
CA LYS A 37 40.24 -11.57 -20.42
C LYS A 37 39.08 -10.60 -20.15
N PRO A 38 39.37 -9.29 -19.97
CA PRO A 38 38.31 -8.30 -19.77
C PRO A 38 37.32 -8.26 -20.93
N ILE A 39 36.03 -8.22 -20.61
CA ILE A 39 34.92 -8.07 -21.55
C ILE A 39 34.02 -6.91 -21.14
N GLN A 40 33.49 -6.19 -22.13
CA GLN A 40 32.50 -5.15 -21.92
C GLN A 40 31.11 -5.71 -22.18
N ILE A 41 30.24 -5.62 -21.17
CA ILE A 41 28.83 -5.99 -21.29
C ILE A 41 28.08 -4.76 -21.78
N LYS A 42 27.72 -4.72 -23.08
CA LYS A 42 27.14 -3.55 -23.75
C LYS A 42 25.62 -3.62 -23.95
N GLU A 43 25.09 -4.82 -24.14
CA GLU A 43 23.68 -5.03 -24.49
C GLU A 43 23.05 -6.08 -23.55
N PHE A 44 21.93 -5.73 -22.93
CA PHE A 44 21.19 -6.63 -22.05
C PHE A 44 20.71 -7.88 -22.80
N SER A 45 20.30 -7.75 -24.06
CA SER A 45 19.83 -8.85 -24.92
C SER A 45 20.89 -9.93 -25.17
N LYS A 46 22.18 -9.62 -25.00
CA LYS A 46 23.29 -10.57 -25.11
C LYS A 46 23.62 -11.27 -23.78
N CYS A 47 22.95 -10.91 -22.69
CA CYS A 47 23.15 -11.51 -21.38
C CYS A 47 22.23 -12.72 -21.20
N ASP A 48 22.83 -13.90 -21.00
CA ASP A 48 22.08 -15.12 -20.70
C ASP A 48 22.22 -15.47 -19.21
N PHE A 49 21.09 -15.38 -18.48
CA PHE A 49 21.02 -15.69 -17.06
C PHE A 49 20.45 -17.09 -16.77
N ARG A 50 20.25 -17.95 -17.79
CA ARG A 50 19.63 -19.28 -17.62
C ARG A 50 20.36 -20.17 -16.63
N THR A 51 21.68 -20.25 -16.70
CA THR A 51 22.47 -21.07 -15.77
C THR A 51 22.28 -20.63 -14.30
N ILE A 52 22.21 -19.32 -14.05
CA ILE A 52 21.94 -18.79 -12.70
C ILE A 52 20.50 -19.13 -12.29
N PHE A 53 19.54 -18.96 -13.20
CA PHE A 53 18.14 -19.31 -12.95
C PHE A 53 17.96 -20.79 -12.59
N GLU A 54 18.52 -21.70 -13.39
CA GLU A 54 18.47 -23.15 -13.18
C GLU A 54 19.10 -23.57 -11.85
N HIS A 55 20.23 -22.95 -11.47
CA HIS A 55 20.85 -23.14 -10.17
C HIS A 55 19.87 -22.80 -9.02
N TYR A 56 19.18 -21.64 -9.09
CA TYR A 56 18.22 -21.26 -8.05
C TYR A 56 16.93 -22.09 -8.07
N GLU A 57 16.49 -22.58 -9.23
CA GLU A 57 15.38 -23.55 -9.30
C GLU A 57 15.76 -24.88 -8.64
N LYS A 58 16.98 -25.37 -8.85
CA LYS A 58 17.51 -26.55 -8.16
C LYS A 58 17.53 -26.34 -6.64
N LEU A 59 18.08 -25.22 -6.15
CA LEU A 59 18.08 -24.89 -4.71
C LEU A 59 16.66 -24.81 -4.11
N ARG A 60 15.68 -24.30 -4.88
CA ARG A 60 14.27 -24.28 -4.44
C ARG A 60 13.68 -25.69 -4.36
N ALA A 61 13.98 -26.56 -5.33
CA ALA A 61 13.54 -27.94 -5.33
C ALA A 61 14.15 -28.73 -4.15
N GLU A 62 15.45 -28.58 -3.90
CA GLU A 62 16.16 -29.17 -2.75
C GLU A 62 15.54 -28.70 -1.42
N LYS A 63 15.32 -27.39 -1.26
CA LYS A 63 14.68 -26.84 -0.06
C LYS A 63 13.25 -27.38 0.15
N LYS A 64 12.51 -27.60 -0.94
CA LYS A 64 11.16 -28.19 -0.87
C LYS A 64 11.23 -29.66 -0.45
N ALA A 65 12.23 -30.39 -0.96
CA ALA A 65 12.49 -31.80 -0.68
C ALA A 65 13.06 -32.08 0.72
N MET A 66 13.62 -31.09 1.42
CA MET A 66 14.08 -31.24 2.81
C MET A 66 13.03 -31.93 3.69
N SER A 67 13.49 -32.85 4.53
CA SER A 67 12.67 -33.57 5.49
C SER A 67 12.05 -32.64 6.53
N ALA A 68 10.99 -33.11 7.20
CA ALA A 68 10.39 -32.36 8.31
C ALA A 68 11.38 -32.10 9.45
N ALA A 69 12.29 -33.05 9.72
CA ALA A 69 13.32 -32.93 10.74
C ALA A 69 14.34 -31.83 10.40
N GLU A 70 14.88 -31.82 9.18
CA GLU A 70 15.82 -30.79 8.72
C GLU A 70 15.18 -29.40 8.72
N LYS A 71 13.94 -29.28 8.24
CA LYS A 71 13.18 -28.02 8.28
C LYS A 71 12.99 -27.52 9.71
N LYS A 72 12.75 -28.43 10.67
CA LYS A 72 12.61 -28.09 12.09
C LYS A 72 13.95 -27.64 12.70
N ALA A 73 15.04 -28.33 12.39
CA ALA A 73 16.38 -27.96 12.87
C ALA A 73 16.83 -26.59 12.33
N ALA A 74 16.72 -26.36 11.02
CA ALA A 74 17.05 -25.08 10.40
C ALA A 74 16.19 -23.92 10.94
N LYS A 75 14.92 -24.19 11.26
CA LYS A 75 14.06 -23.21 11.92
C LYS A 75 14.51 -22.91 13.35
N ALA A 76 14.89 -23.92 14.14
CA ALA A 76 15.35 -23.73 15.51
C ALA A 76 16.65 -22.91 15.58
N GLU A 77 17.61 -23.19 14.69
CA GLU A 77 18.85 -22.42 14.57
C GLU A 77 18.56 -20.96 14.21
N LYS A 78 17.70 -20.73 13.22
CA LYS A 78 17.26 -19.39 12.83
C LYS A 78 16.56 -18.65 13.98
N ASP A 79 15.63 -19.31 14.66
CA ASP A 79 14.87 -18.71 15.76
C ASP A 79 15.81 -18.35 16.93
N ALA A 80 16.83 -19.19 17.22
CA ALA A 80 17.84 -18.90 18.23
C ALA A 80 18.74 -17.70 17.85
N ALA A 81 19.20 -17.62 16.60
CA ALA A 81 19.98 -16.49 16.10
C ALA A 81 19.19 -15.18 16.11
N GLU A 82 17.86 -15.24 15.93
CA GLU A 82 16.99 -14.07 15.88
C GLU A 82 16.45 -13.64 17.25
N ALA A 83 16.43 -14.54 18.23
CA ALA A 83 15.86 -14.30 19.56
C ALA A 83 16.33 -12.99 20.23
N PRO A 84 17.61 -12.58 20.15
CA PRO A 84 18.07 -11.32 20.74
C PRO A 84 17.43 -10.06 20.13
N TYR A 85 16.93 -10.13 18.88
CA TYR A 85 16.42 -8.97 18.14
C TYR A 85 14.88 -8.91 18.11
N MET A 86 14.20 -9.95 18.58
CA MET A 86 12.75 -10.07 18.50
C MET A 86 11.99 -9.17 19.48
N TYR A 87 12.66 -8.70 20.53
CA TYR A 87 12.05 -7.92 21.61
C TYR A 87 12.93 -6.75 22.01
N CYS A 88 12.30 -5.69 22.50
CA CYS A 88 12.96 -4.60 23.18
C CYS A 88 12.27 -4.34 24.54
N MET A 89 12.90 -3.51 25.37
CA MET A 89 12.27 -2.95 26.56
C MET A 89 11.72 -1.58 26.20
N TRP A 90 10.43 -1.37 26.46
CA TRP A 90 9.73 -0.10 26.28
C TRP A 90 9.04 0.24 27.60
N ASP A 91 9.46 1.32 28.26
CA ASP A 91 8.95 1.75 29.57
C ASP A 91 8.89 0.60 30.60
N GLY A 92 9.99 -0.18 30.69
CA GLY A 92 10.10 -1.32 31.60
C GLY A 92 9.32 -2.57 31.19
N ARG A 93 8.63 -2.57 30.05
CA ARG A 93 7.89 -3.73 29.52
C ARG A 93 8.56 -4.34 28.31
N LYS A 94 8.60 -5.67 28.26
CA LYS A 94 9.09 -6.41 27.11
C LYS A 94 8.08 -6.33 25.97
N GLN A 95 8.46 -5.70 24.86
CA GLN A 95 7.61 -5.48 23.69
C GLN A 95 8.24 -6.14 22.46
N LYS A 96 7.39 -6.72 21.60
CA LYS A 96 7.86 -7.40 20.37
C LYS A 96 8.24 -6.37 19.30
N VAL A 97 9.37 -6.56 18.65
CA VAL A 97 9.81 -5.76 17.50
C VAL A 97 9.17 -6.31 16.22
N GLY A 98 8.62 -5.43 15.38
CA GLY A 98 7.86 -5.82 14.19
C GLY A 98 8.74 -6.28 13.04
N ASN A 99 9.73 -5.45 12.67
CA ASN A 99 10.56 -5.63 11.48
C ASN A 99 12.05 -5.41 11.77
N PHE A 100 12.60 -6.16 12.73
CA PHE A 100 14.01 -6.09 13.13
C PHE A 100 15.01 -6.48 12.02
N ARG A 101 14.57 -7.19 10.99
CA ARG A 101 15.42 -7.53 9.85
C ARG A 101 15.47 -6.35 8.89
N VAL A 102 16.67 -5.84 8.66
CA VAL A 102 16.95 -4.87 7.60
C VAL A 102 16.56 -5.49 6.24
N GLU A 103 15.95 -4.68 5.37
CA GLU A 103 15.53 -5.14 4.05
C GLU A 103 16.76 -5.65 3.26
N PRO A 104 16.74 -6.88 2.70
CA PRO A 104 17.86 -7.37 1.91
C PRO A 104 17.98 -6.58 0.59
N PRO A 105 19.19 -6.53 -0.01
CA PRO A 105 19.35 -5.99 -1.36
C PRO A 105 18.50 -6.77 -2.36
N ALA A 106 17.91 -6.08 -3.32
CA ALA A 106 17.00 -6.65 -4.31
C ALA A 106 16.81 -5.69 -5.48
N LEU A 107 16.12 -6.12 -6.54
CA LEU A 107 15.61 -5.19 -7.54
C LEU A 107 14.34 -4.52 -7.03
N PHE A 108 14.25 -3.20 -7.17
CA PHE A 108 13.07 -2.43 -6.80
C PHE A 108 11.92 -2.78 -7.74
N ARG A 109 10.81 -3.24 -7.17
CA ARG A 109 9.60 -3.61 -7.90
C ARG A 109 8.53 -2.59 -7.56
N GLY A 110 8.61 -1.45 -8.21
CA GLY A 110 7.62 -0.38 -8.09
C GLY A 110 6.26 -0.87 -8.58
N ARG A 111 5.17 -0.38 -7.98
CA ARG A 111 3.81 -0.74 -8.39
C ARG A 111 3.39 0.13 -9.57
N GLY A 112 2.63 -0.46 -10.51
CA GLY A 112 2.22 0.20 -11.74
C GLY A 112 3.41 0.57 -12.63
N GLU A 113 3.26 1.64 -13.39
CA GLU A 113 4.29 2.17 -14.29
C GLU A 113 5.31 3.04 -13.54
N HIS A 114 5.95 2.48 -12.51
CA HIS A 114 6.91 3.22 -11.71
C HIS A 114 8.22 3.43 -12.48
N PRO A 115 8.71 4.68 -12.64
CA PRO A 115 9.86 4.98 -13.51
C PRO A 115 11.17 4.35 -13.04
N LYS A 116 11.34 4.16 -11.73
CA LYS A 116 12.50 3.51 -11.09
C LYS A 116 12.40 1.98 -10.92
N THR A 117 11.36 1.33 -11.46
CA THR A 117 11.25 -0.14 -11.38
C THR A 117 12.48 -0.79 -12.03
N GLY A 118 13.05 -1.83 -11.44
CA GLY A 118 14.30 -2.47 -11.89
C GLY A 118 15.59 -1.95 -11.25
N THR A 119 15.58 -0.75 -10.67
CA THR A 119 16.75 -0.19 -9.96
C THR A 119 17.19 -1.08 -8.80
N VAL A 120 18.49 -1.21 -8.59
CA VAL A 120 19.08 -2.00 -7.50
C VAL A 120 18.86 -1.29 -6.17
N LYS A 121 18.11 -1.94 -5.27
CA LYS A 121 18.11 -1.63 -3.84
C LYS A 121 19.41 -2.16 -3.24
N THR A 122 20.26 -1.26 -2.77
CA THR A 122 21.57 -1.61 -2.24
C THR A 122 21.47 -2.24 -0.86
N ARG A 123 22.53 -2.96 -0.47
CA ARG A 123 22.67 -3.47 0.89
C ARG A 123 22.84 -2.29 1.82
N VAL A 124 22.02 -2.24 2.86
CA VAL A 124 22.13 -1.24 3.92
C VAL A 124 23.27 -1.64 4.86
N MET A 125 24.26 -0.76 5.01
CA MET A 125 25.41 -0.95 5.89
C MET A 125 25.17 -0.32 7.27
N PRO A 126 25.87 -0.76 8.33
CA PRO A 126 25.77 -0.16 9.66
C PRO A 126 25.95 1.37 9.66
N GLU A 127 26.83 1.88 8.80
CA GLU A 127 27.13 3.31 8.65
C GLU A 127 25.96 4.13 8.07
N GLN A 128 24.89 3.47 7.64
CA GLN A 128 23.66 4.11 7.18
C GLN A 128 22.54 4.08 8.23
N ILE A 129 22.72 3.30 9.30
CA ILE A 129 21.69 3.05 10.32
C ILE A 129 21.88 4.00 11.49
N THR A 130 20.84 4.77 11.78
CA THR A 130 20.70 5.54 13.02
C THR A 130 19.94 4.71 14.03
N ILE A 131 20.50 4.53 15.22
CA ILE A 131 19.85 3.86 16.35
C ILE A 131 19.12 4.91 17.20
N ASN A 132 17.89 4.64 17.62
CA ASN A 132 17.19 5.44 18.61
C ASN A 132 16.95 4.61 19.86
N ILE A 133 17.45 5.08 21.00
CA ILE A 133 17.46 4.32 22.25
C ILE A 133 17.39 5.26 23.45
N GLY A 134 16.96 4.77 24.61
CA GLY A 134 17.00 5.56 25.86
C GLY A 134 18.42 6.00 26.22
N LYS A 135 18.56 7.18 26.84
CA LYS A 135 19.86 7.77 27.18
C LYS A 135 20.71 6.86 28.08
N ASP A 136 20.06 6.17 29.02
CA ASP A 136 20.73 5.30 30.00
C ASP A 136 20.70 3.82 29.59
N ALA A 137 20.16 3.50 28.41
CA ALA A 137 20.08 2.12 27.93
C ALA A 137 21.37 1.72 27.18
N PRO A 138 21.79 0.46 27.28
CA PRO A 138 23.00 -0.01 26.60
C PRO A 138 22.80 0.04 25.09
N VAL A 139 23.66 0.81 24.42
CA VAL A 139 23.65 0.94 22.95
C VAL A 139 24.05 -0.40 22.33
N PRO A 140 23.27 -0.95 21.36
CA PRO A 140 23.65 -2.17 20.66
C PRO A 140 24.99 -2.00 19.95
N ALA A 141 25.90 -2.96 20.08
CA ALA A 141 27.16 -2.93 19.35
C ALA A 141 26.91 -3.11 17.83
N PRO A 142 27.57 -2.32 16.97
CA PRO A 142 27.60 -2.60 15.54
C PRO A 142 28.36 -3.90 15.25
N PRO A 143 28.19 -4.50 14.05
CA PRO A 143 29.05 -5.58 13.60
C PRO A 143 30.54 -5.24 13.71
N GLU A 144 31.39 -6.25 13.88
CA GLU A 144 32.83 -6.06 14.00
C GLU A 144 33.41 -5.26 12.81
N GLY A 145 34.26 -4.27 13.11
CA GLY A 145 34.86 -3.38 12.11
C GLY A 145 33.93 -2.27 11.59
N HIS A 146 32.67 -2.21 12.06
CA HIS A 146 31.70 -1.22 11.62
C HIS A 146 31.30 -0.24 12.71
N ARG A 147 30.61 0.84 12.31
CA ARG A 147 29.98 1.80 13.23
C ARG A 147 28.57 2.15 12.78
N TRP A 148 27.71 2.52 13.73
CA TRP A 148 26.43 3.14 13.41
C TRP A 148 26.62 4.50 12.76
N LYS A 149 25.66 4.92 11.94
CA LYS A 149 25.60 6.29 11.40
C LYS A 149 25.57 7.31 12.53
N GLU A 150 24.67 7.06 13.49
CA GLU A 150 24.37 7.95 14.61
C GLU A 150 23.61 7.16 15.69
N VAL A 151 23.75 7.58 16.95
CA VAL A 151 22.91 7.13 18.06
C VAL A 151 22.14 8.33 18.58
N ARG A 152 20.81 8.23 18.63
CA ARG A 152 19.88 9.25 19.10
C ARG A 152 19.10 8.79 20.32
N HIS A 153 18.57 9.78 21.04
CA HIS A 153 17.70 9.61 22.20
C HIS A 153 16.42 10.43 22.02
N ASP A 154 15.77 10.28 20.86
CA ASP A 154 14.50 10.91 20.50
C ASP A 154 13.34 10.22 21.22
N GLN A 155 12.70 10.97 22.14
CA GLN A 155 11.54 10.51 22.92
C GLN A 155 10.19 10.83 22.25
N GLU A 156 10.18 11.56 21.13
CA GLU A 156 8.97 11.85 20.35
C GLU A 156 8.71 10.76 19.30
N GLY A 157 9.77 10.15 18.79
CA GLY A 157 9.71 9.04 17.82
C GLY A 157 9.37 7.68 18.45
N THR A 158 8.56 6.89 17.75
CA THR A 158 8.26 5.48 18.14
C THR A 158 9.10 4.44 17.39
N TRP A 159 10.23 4.84 16.82
CA TRP A 159 11.11 4.01 16.00
C TRP A 159 12.37 3.65 16.79
N LEU A 160 12.92 2.46 16.53
CA LEU A 160 14.10 1.90 17.23
C LEU A 160 15.38 2.05 16.40
N ALA A 161 15.26 1.96 15.08
CA ALA A 161 16.34 2.20 14.14
C ALA A 161 15.76 2.77 12.85
N MET A 162 16.56 3.55 12.13
CA MET A 162 16.17 4.09 10.83
C MET A 162 17.34 4.16 9.86
N TRP A 163 17.03 4.13 8.57
CA TRP A 163 17.98 4.38 7.50
C TRP A 163 17.26 5.02 6.32
N GLN A 164 18.02 5.62 5.41
CA GLN A 164 17.49 6.14 4.15
C GLN A 164 17.73 5.12 3.03
N GLU A 165 16.71 4.74 2.28
CA GLU A 165 16.85 3.83 1.14
C GLU A 165 17.30 4.58 -0.13
N ASN A 166 17.99 3.88 -1.04
CA ASN A 166 18.74 4.51 -2.14
C ASN A 166 17.91 4.81 -3.41
N VAL A 167 16.70 4.27 -3.54
CA VAL A 167 15.90 4.38 -4.78
C VAL A 167 15.12 5.69 -4.79
N ASN A 168 14.39 5.97 -3.72
CA ASN A 168 13.56 7.18 -3.60
C ASN A 168 14.01 8.11 -2.47
N GLY A 169 15.09 7.78 -1.74
CA GLY A 169 15.56 8.58 -0.62
C GLY A 169 14.62 8.55 0.58
N ASN A 170 13.69 7.60 0.65
CA ASN A 170 12.73 7.53 1.76
C ASN A 170 13.39 6.99 3.03
N TYR A 171 12.91 7.46 4.18
CA TYR A 171 13.30 6.87 5.45
C TYR A 171 12.52 5.58 5.75
N LYS A 172 13.27 4.57 6.16
CA LYS A 172 12.77 3.27 6.62
C LYS A 172 13.03 3.15 8.11
N TYR A 173 12.12 2.46 8.80
CA TYR A 173 12.12 2.40 10.26
C TYR A 173 11.94 0.97 10.74
N VAL A 174 12.67 0.58 11.77
CA VAL A 174 12.32 -0.54 12.65
C VAL A 174 11.37 -0.01 13.72
N MET A 175 10.20 -0.63 13.85
CA MET A 175 9.19 -0.26 14.85
C MET A 175 8.72 -1.48 15.64
N LEU A 176 8.02 -1.24 16.74
CA LEU A 176 7.33 -2.29 17.48
C LEU A 176 6.25 -3.00 16.63
N ALA A 177 5.98 -4.24 16.97
CA ALA A 177 4.96 -5.08 16.33
C ALA A 177 3.55 -4.51 16.54
N ALA A 178 2.60 -4.90 15.69
CA ALA A 178 1.23 -4.37 15.72
C ALA A 178 0.49 -4.64 17.04
N ASN A 179 0.85 -5.71 17.76
CA ASN A 179 0.29 -6.08 19.05
C ASN A 179 1.01 -5.43 20.26
N SER A 180 1.91 -4.47 20.03
CA SER A 180 2.57 -3.73 21.10
C SER A 180 1.68 -2.64 21.69
N ASP A 181 1.94 -2.26 22.94
CA ASP A 181 1.17 -1.25 23.67
C ASP A 181 1.07 0.08 22.88
N VAL A 182 2.20 0.59 22.38
CA VAL A 182 2.26 1.86 21.62
C VAL A 182 1.44 1.79 20.34
N LYS A 183 1.53 0.70 19.58
CA LYS A 183 0.75 0.51 18.35
C LYS A 183 -0.73 0.34 18.66
N GLY A 184 -1.08 -0.42 19.70
CA GLY A 184 -2.45 -0.60 20.17
C GLY A 184 -3.10 0.71 20.60
N GLN A 185 -2.41 1.52 21.41
CA GLN A 185 -2.90 2.84 21.83
C GLN A 185 -3.07 3.79 20.65
N SER A 186 -2.14 3.80 19.69
CA SER A 186 -2.28 4.61 18.48
C SER A 186 -3.49 4.17 17.64
N ASP A 187 -3.75 2.86 17.54
CA ASP A 187 -4.87 2.33 16.76
C ASP A 187 -6.21 2.58 17.45
N TYR A 188 -6.25 2.48 18.78
CA TYR A 188 -7.38 2.89 19.60
C TYR A 188 -7.69 4.39 19.40
N LYS A 189 -6.70 5.27 19.56
CA LYS A 189 -6.86 6.73 19.31
C LYS A 189 -7.34 7.04 17.89
N LYS A 190 -6.88 6.28 16.89
CA LYS A 190 -7.34 6.41 15.49
C LYS A 190 -8.85 6.15 15.39
N PHE A 191 -9.37 5.10 16.02
CA PHE A 191 -10.81 4.80 16.00
C PHE A 191 -11.61 5.76 16.89
N GLU A 192 -11.08 6.21 18.03
CA GLU A 192 -11.72 7.24 18.84
C GLU A 192 -11.87 8.56 18.06
N LYS A 193 -10.88 8.96 17.26
CA LYS A 193 -11.01 10.11 16.35
C LYS A 193 -12.13 9.92 15.33
N ALA A 194 -12.30 8.72 14.79
CA ALA A 194 -13.40 8.43 13.87
C ALA A 194 -14.77 8.46 14.56
N ARG A 195 -14.85 8.02 15.83
CA ARG A 195 -16.05 8.15 16.67
C ARG A 195 -16.35 9.60 17.02
N GLU A 196 -15.33 10.41 17.25
CA GLU A 196 -15.49 11.84 17.48
C GLU A 196 -15.99 12.55 16.21
N LEU A 197 -15.44 12.22 15.03
CA LEU A 197 -15.95 12.73 13.75
C LEU A 197 -17.45 12.47 13.57
N LYS A 198 -17.97 11.33 14.04
CA LYS A 198 -19.42 11.04 14.00
C LYS A 198 -20.26 12.15 14.66
N LYS A 199 -19.77 12.82 15.71
CA LYS A 199 -20.50 13.91 16.38
C LYS A 199 -20.50 15.21 15.57
N HIS A 200 -19.53 15.39 14.68
CA HIS A 200 -19.33 16.61 13.88
C HIS A 200 -19.79 16.45 12.43
N ILE A 201 -20.05 15.22 11.97
CA ILE A 201 -20.27 14.90 10.56
C ILE A 201 -21.46 15.66 9.96
N ASP A 202 -22.56 15.80 10.69
CA ASP A 202 -23.76 16.48 10.18
C ASP A 202 -23.53 17.99 9.98
N ARG A 203 -22.78 18.62 10.89
CA ARG A 203 -22.34 20.01 10.73
C ARG A 203 -21.45 20.16 9.51
N ILE A 204 -20.43 19.30 9.36
CA ILE A 204 -19.53 19.31 8.21
C ILE A 204 -20.32 19.17 6.90
N ARG A 205 -21.31 18.26 6.88
CA ARG A 205 -22.19 18.03 5.73
C ARG A 205 -23.04 19.24 5.38
N LYS A 206 -23.60 19.91 6.39
CA LYS A 206 -24.34 21.17 6.20
C LYS A 206 -23.42 22.26 5.64
N ASP A 207 -22.23 22.40 6.20
CA ASP A 207 -21.30 23.47 5.85
C ASP A 207 -20.70 23.28 4.45
N TYR A 208 -20.28 22.07 4.06
CA TYR A 208 -19.84 21.86 2.67
C TYR A 208 -21.01 22.01 1.69
N LYS A 209 -22.24 21.60 2.03
CA LYS A 209 -23.42 21.79 1.14
C LYS A 209 -23.69 23.27 0.88
N LYS A 210 -23.52 24.12 1.90
CA LYS A 210 -23.54 25.57 1.74
C LYS A 210 -22.37 26.04 0.87
N GLY A 211 -21.16 25.55 1.15
CA GLY A 211 -19.93 25.87 0.42
C GLY A 211 -19.94 25.48 -1.07
N LEU A 212 -20.77 24.51 -1.47
CA LEU A 212 -20.96 24.15 -2.88
C LEU A 212 -21.48 25.31 -3.74
N LYS A 213 -22.11 26.32 -3.12
CA LYS A 213 -22.65 27.52 -3.78
C LYS A 213 -21.83 28.78 -3.49
N ASP A 214 -20.69 28.67 -2.82
CA ASP A 214 -19.83 29.80 -2.44
C ASP A 214 -19.33 30.55 -3.69
N GLU A 215 -19.26 31.88 -3.62
CA GLU A 215 -18.81 32.74 -4.71
C GLU A 215 -17.31 32.55 -4.99
N LEU A 216 -16.51 32.30 -3.95
CA LEU A 216 -15.08 32.08 -4.06
C LEU A 216 -14.79 30.66 -4.55
N MET A 217 -14.11 30.57 -5.71
CA MET A 217 -13.77 29.28 -6.34
C MET A 217 -13.02 28.33 -5.41
N VAL A 218 -12.09 28.84 -4.60
CA VAL A 218 -11.32 28.03 -3.64
C VAL A 218 -12.21 27.35 -2.61
N ASN A 219 -13.22 28.05 -2.10
CA ASN A 219 -14.18 27.50 -1.14
C ASN A 219 -15.08 26.46 -1.82
N ARG A 220 -15.50 26.72 -3.05
CA ARG A 220 -16.33 25.82 -3.86
C ARG A 220 -15.62 24.53 -4.23
N GLN A 221 -14.34 24.62 -4.61
CA GLN A 221 -13.47 23.45 -4.87
C GLN A 221 -13.26 22.65 -3.59
N ARG A 222 -12.91 23.31 -2.47
CA ARG A 222 -12.76 22.67 -1.16
C ARG A 222 -14.03 21.93 -0.75
N ALA A 223 -15.20 22.58 -0.85
CA ALA A 223 -16.48 21.97 -0.51
C ALA A 223 -16.80 20.75 -1.38
N THR A 224 -16.55 20.85 -2.69
CA THR A 224 -16.72 19.73 -3.63
C THR A 224 -15.76 18.59 -3.29
N ALA A 225 -14.50 18.86 -2.97
CA ALA A 225 -13.53 17.82 -2.59
C ALA A 225 -13.90 17.14 -1.26
N VAL A 226 -14.33 17.89 -0.24
CA VAL A 226 -14.82 17.31 1.02
C VAL A 226 -16.05 16.42 0.78
N TYR A 227 -16.98 16.85 -0.09
CA TYR A 227 -18.11 16.03 -0.50
C TYR A 227 -17.66 14.69 -1.12
N LEU A 228 -16.72 14.72 -2.07
CA LEU A 228 -16.25 13.49 -2.71
C LEU A 228 -15.52 12.55 -1.73
N ILE A 229 -14.75 13.09 -0.79
CA ILE A 229 -14.08 12.31 0.27
C ILE A 229 -15.11 11.68 1.21
N ASP A 230 -16.13 12.43 1.63
CA ASP A 230 -17.18 11.94 2.54
C ASP A 230 -18.09 10.90 1.86
N GLN A 231 -18.56 11.16 0.64
CA GLN A 231 -19.57 10.30 0.00
C GLN A 231 -18.96 9.06 -0.66
N PHE A 232 -17.76 9.18 -1.25
CA PHE A 232 -17.14 8.10 -2.03
C PHE A 232 -15.86 7.53 -1.39
N ALA A 233 -15.58 7.94 -0.14
CA ALA A 233 -14.41 7.45 0.62
C ALA A 233 -13.08 7.58 -0.14
N LEU A 234 -12.96 8.59 -1.01
CA LEU A 234 -11.73 8.86 -1.76
C LEU A 234 -10.59 9.23 -0.81
N ARG A 235 -9.36 8.84 -1.18
CA ARG A 235 -8.17 9.30 -0.46
C ARG A 235 -7.89 10.75 -0.84
N ALA A 236 -7.26 11.52 0.06
CA ALA A 236 -6.94 12.93 -0.18
C ALA A 236 -6.15 13.15 -1.48
N GLY A 237 -5.12 12.34 -1.76
CA GLY A 237 -4.25 12.48 -2.94
C GLY A 237 -3.24 13.60 -2.78
N ASN A 238 -2.08 13.28 -2.20
CA ASN A 238 -0.98 14.24 -2.17
C ASN A 238 -0.35 14.34 -3.56
N GLU A 239 0.20 15.50 -3.87
CA GLU A 239 1.03 15.71 -5.05
C GLU A 239 2.20 14.72 -5.06
N LYS A 240 2.53 14.23 -6.26
CA LYS A 240 3.61 13.28 -6.52
C LYS A 240 4.61 13.90 -7.48
N GLY A 241 5.88 13.58 -7.30
CA GLY A 241 6.93 13.97 -8.24
C GLY A 241 6.98 13.05 -9.47
N GLU A 242 7.74 13.47 -10.48
CA GLU A 242 7.99 12.72 -11.72
C GLU A 242 8.69 11.36 -11.49
N ASP A 243 9.29 11.18 -10.31
CA ASP A 243 9.99 9.95 -9.89
C ASP A 243 9.07 8.86 -9.34
N GLU A 244 7.76 9.09 -9.28
CA GLU A 244 6.75 8.15 -8.78
C GLU A 244 5.79 7.70 -9.89
N ALA A 245 5.09 6.58 -9.66
CA ALA A 245 3.99 6.19 -10.53
C ALA A 245 2.84 7.23 -10.49
N ASP A 246 2.35 7.63 -11.66
CA ASP A 246 1.24 8.59 -11.80
C ASP A 246 -0.04 7.98 -11.22
N THR A 247 -0.36 8.40 -10.00
CA THR A 247 -1.49 7.91 -9.22
C THR A 247 -2.08 9.06 -8.44
N VAL A 248 -3.40 9.18 -8.45
CA VAL A 248 -4.09 10.34 -7.93
C VAL A 248 -5.04 9.99 -6.78
N GLY A 249 -5.39 11.00 -5.98
CA GLY A 249 -6.53 10.97 -5.08
C GLY A 249 -7.41 12.20 -5.32
N CYS A 250 -8.35 12.46 -4.41
CA CYS A 250 -9.39 13.46 -4.60
C CYS A 250 -8.86 14.85 -4.97
N CYS A 251 -7.91 15.41 -4.22
CA CYS A 251 -7.38 16.75 -4.46
C CYS A 251 -6.51 16.83 -5.71
N SER A 252 -5.85 15.72 -6.09
CA SER A 252 -4.97 15.65 -7.25
C SER A 252 -5.66 15.06 -8.49
N LEU A 253 -7.00 15.03 -8.53
CA LEU A 253 -7.74 14.59 -9.71
C LEU A 253 -7.44 15.55 -10.87
N LYS A 254 -7.21 14.98 -12.06
CA LYS A 254 -6.92 15.69 -13.31
C LYS A 254 -8.12 15.65 -14.24
N PHE A 255 -8.12 16.49 -15.27
CA PHE A 255 -9.21 16.64 -16.21
C PHE A 255 -9.71 15.29 -16.76
N GLU A 256 -8.82 14.46 -17.29
CA GLU A 256 -9.09 13.16 -17.91
C GLU A 256 -9.74 12.14 -16.95
N HIS A 257 -9.54 12.29 -15.64
CA HIS A 257 -10.02 11.36 -14.62
C HIS A 257 -11.52 11.46 -14.33
N VAL A 258 -12.19 12.49 -14.84
CA VAL A 258 -13.61 12.77 -14.57
C VAL A 258 -14.36 13.06 -15.86
N THR A 259 -15.33 12.20 -16.16
CA THR A 259 -16.28 12.37 -17.28
C THR A 259 -17.66 12.74 -16.73
N LEU A 260 -18.30 13.73 -17.35
CA LEU A 260 -19.60 14.26 -16.91
C LEU A 260 -20.71 13.83 -17.88
N LYS A 261 -21.66 13.03 -17.40
CA LYS A 261 -22.84 12.59 -18.13
C LYS A 261 -24.08 13.30 -17.55
N PRO A 262 -24.78 14.15 -18.32
CA PRO A 262 -26.03 14.75 -17.87
C PRO A 262 -27.08 13.68 -17.50
N PRO A 263 -27.98 13.94 -16.55
CA PRO A 263 -28.16 15.22 -15.84
C PRO A 263 -27.17 15.46 -14.68
N ASN A 264 -26.75 14.42 -13.96
CA ASN A 264 -25.91 14.54 -12.77
C ASN A 264 -25.02 13.31 -12.49
N THR A 265 -24.68 12.54 -13.54
CA THR A 265 -23.85 11.35 -13.43
C THR A 265 -22.38 11.67 -13.67
N VAL A 266 -21.53 11.26 -12.76
CA VAL A 266 -20.08 11.46 -12.84
C VAL A 266 -19.40 10.11 -12.93
N VAL A 267 -18.59 9.93 -13.97
CA VAL A 267 -17.73 8.77 -14.12
C VAL A 267 -16.33 9.14 -13.64
N PHE A 268 -15.85 8.44 -12.63
CA PHE A 268 -14.47 8.50 -12.16
C PHE A 268 -13.70 7.35 -12.76
N ASP A 269 -12.58 7.63 -13.42
CA ASP A 269 -11.67 6.59 -13.92
C ASP A 269 -10.22 7.05 -13.75
N PHE A 270 -9.54 6.48 -12.76
CA PHE A 270 -8.16 6.86 -12.46
C PHE A 270 -7.41 5.77 -11.72
N LEU A 271 -6.08 5.83 -11.76
CA LEU A 271 -5.23 4.96 -10.95
C LEU A 271 -5.02 5.58 -9.56
N GLY A 272 -5.51 4.91 -8.53
CA GLY A 272 -5.34 5.33 -7.14
C GLY A 272 -4.05 4.80 -6.50
N LYS A 273 -4.02 4.80 -5.16
CA LYS A 273 -2.91 4.20 -4.39
C LYS A 273 -2.61 2.78 -4.90
N ASP A 274 -1.31 2.49 -5.02
CA ASP A 274 -0.79 1.21 -5.49
C ASP A 274 -1.15 0.90 -6.96
N SER A 275 -1.47 1.92 -7.75
CA SER A 275 -1.91 1.85 -9.16
C SER A 275 -3.15 0.97 -9.36
N ILE A 276 -4.02 0.93 -8.35
CA ILE A 276 -5.30 0.24 -8.43
C ILE A 276 -6.33 1.17 -9.08
N ARG A 277 -6.88 0.74 -10.22
CA ARG A 277 -7.93 1.48 -10.94
C ARG A 277 -9.16 1.68 -10.05
N TYR A 278 -9.53 2.93 -9.84
CA TYR A 278 -10.82 3.37 -9.35
C TYR A 278 -11.68 3.66 -10.57
N TYR A 279 -12.69 2.83 -10.80
CA TYR A 279 -13.72 3.06 -11.81
C TYR A 279 -15.05 3.03 -11.07
N ASP A 280 -15.83 4.11 -11.21
CA ASP A 280 -17.16 4.19 -10.64
C ASP A 280 -18.02 5.18 -11.42
N GLU A 281 -19.28 4.85 -11.62
CA GLU A 281 -20.28 5.70 -12.26
C GLU A 281 -21.36 6.02 -11.23
N VAL A 282 -21.35 7.27 -10.75
CA VAL A 282 -22.14 7.67 -9.58
C VAL A 282 -22.98 8.89 -9.87
N GLU A 283 -24.20 8.89 -9.37
CA GLU A 283 -25.03 10.09 -9.32
C GLU A 283 -24.55 10.99 -8.19
N VAL A 284 -24.32 12.26 -8.49
CA VAL A 284 -23.91 13.27 -7.50
C VAL A 284 -25.02 14.31 -7.30
N ASP A 285 -24.91 15.09 -6.22
CA ASP A 285 -25.75 16.28 -6.04
C ASP A 285 -25.67 17.19 -7.31
N PRO A 286 -26.80 17.70 -7.84
CA PRO A 286 -26.79 18.52 -9.04
C PRO A 286 -25.84 19.73 -8.96
N GLN A 287 -25.66 20.31 -7.78
CA GLN A 287 -24.70 21.40 -7.58
C GLN A 287 -23.24 20.91 -7.69
N VAL A 288 -22.93 19.69 -7.24
CA VAL A 288 -21.60 19.07 -7.42
C VAL A 288 -21.33 18.83 -8.91
N PHE A 289 -22.30 18.31 -9.66
CA PHE A 289 -22.16 18.13 -11.10
C PHE A 289 -21.91 19.47 -11.82
N LYS A 290 -22.69 20.50 -11.48
CA LYS A 290 -22.50 21.87 -11.99
C LYS A 290 -21.11 22.41 -11.65
N ASN A 291 -20.63 22.18 -10.44
CA ASN A 291 -19.31 22.60 -10.00
C ASN A 291 -18.20 21.90 -10.79
N LEU A 292 -18.25 20.57 -10.94
CA LEU A 292 -17.28 19.83 -11.75
C LEU A 292 -17.28 20.30 -13.22
N LYS A 293 -18.46 20.63 -13.78
CA LYS A 293 -18.57 21.24 -15.11
C LYS A 293 -17.84 22.58 -15.18
N ILE A 294 -17.97 23.43 -14.14
CA ILE A 294 -17.25 24.70 -14.04
C ILE A 294 -15.74 24.46 -13.89
N PHE A 295 -15.34 23.49 -13.07
CA PHE A 295 -13.93 23.17 -12.80
C PHE A 295 -13.22 22.53 -13.98
N LYS A 296 -13.94 22.12 -15.02
CA LYS A 296 -13.42 21.61 -16.29
C LYS A 296 -13.59 22.61 -17.44
N LYS A 297 -14.05 23.85 -17.19
CA LYS A 297 -14.20 24.84 -18.26
C LYS A 297 -12.83 25.22 -18.88
N PRO A 298 -12.81 25.64 -20.15
CA PRO A 298 -11.62 26.21 -20.77
C PRO A 298 -10.99 27.31 -19.89
N PRO A 299 -9.66 27.42 -19.85
CA PRO A 299 -8.69 26.75 -20.75
C PRO A 299 -8.23 25.35 -20.32
N LYS A 300 -8.87 24.71 -19.33
CA LYS A 300 -8.43 23.40 -18.83
C LYS A 300 -8.47 22.30 -19.88
N LYS A 301 -7.44 21.46 -19.87
CA LYS A 301 -7.21 20.33 -20.78
C LYS A 301 -6.68 19.11 -20.01
N GLU A 302 -6.45 18.01 -20.71
CA GLU A 302 -5.80 16.82 -20.14
C GLU A 302 -4.47 17.17 -19.48
N GLY A 303 -4.20 16.56 -18.33
CA GLY A 303 -3.06 16.87 -17.46
C GLY A 303 -3.36 17.95 -16.40
N ASP A 304 -4.32 18.85 -16.63
CA ASP A 304 -4.63 19.91 -15.67
C ASP A 304 -5.45 19.38 -14.48
N GLU A 305 -5.11 19.85 -13.28
CA GLU A 305 -5.86 19.51 -12.06
C GLU A 305 -7.29 20.05 -12.11
N ILE A 306 -8.28 19.24 -11.71
CA ILE A 306 -9.67 19.67 -11.54
C ILE A 306 -9.76 20.65 -10.37
N PHE A 307 -8.97 20.44 -9.31
CA PHE A 307 -8.95 21.28 -8.12
C PHE A 307 -7.68 22.16 -8.05
N ASP A 308 -7.46 22.97 -9.09
CA ASP A 308 -6.30 23.86 -9.29
C ASP A 308 -6.05 24.91 -8.19
N ARG A 309 -6.97 25.08 -7.24
CA ARG A 309 -6.83 26.02 -6.11
C ARG A 309 -6.84 25.32 -4.75
N LEU A 310 -6.65 24.00 -4.71
CA LEU A 310 -6.77 23.21 -3.49
C LEU A 310 -5.59 22.24 -3.33
N THR A 311 -4.87 22.37 -2.23
CA THR A 311 -3.88 21.37 -1.81
C THR A 311 -4.44 20.50 -0.68
N THR A 312 -3.87 19.31 -0.48
CA THR A 312 -4.25 18.44 0.66
C THR A 312 -3.94 19.08 2.01
N SER A 313 -2.89 19.89 2.09
CA SER A 313 -2.54 20.66 3.29
C SER A 313 -3.63 21.68 3.63
N ALA A 314 -4.08 22.46 2.63
CA ALA A 314 -5.17 23.42 2.80
C ALA A 314 -6.49 22.74 3.20
N LEU A 315 -6.80 21.58 2.58
CA LEU A 315 -7.96 20.77 2.94
C LEU A 315 -7.89 20.31 4.41
N ASN A 316 -6.77 19.73 4.84
CA ASN A 316 -6.62 19.23 6.22
C ASN A 316 -6.61 20.35 7.26
N LYS A 317 -6.05 21.53 6.93
CA LYS A 317 -6.12 22.73 7.77
C LYS A 317 -7.58 23.16 8.00
N HIS A 318 -8.40 23.17 6.94
CA HIS A 318 -9.83 23.44 7.06
C HIS A 318 -10.55 22.38 7.89
N LEU A 319 -10.29 21.09 7.65
CA LEU A 319 -10.91 20.01 8.42
C LEU A 319 -10.58 20.10 9.92
N SER A 320 -9.36 20.50 10.27
CA SER A 320 -8.93 20.66 11.67
C SER A 320 -9.71 21.75 12.43
N SER A 321 -10.37 22.70 11.74
CA SER A 321 -11.21 23.70 12.40
C SER A 321 -12.56 23.16 12.86
N TYR A 322 -13.00 22.00 12.35
CA TYR A 322 -14.20 21.32 12.86
C TYR A 322 -13.91 20.48 14.10
N MET A 323 -12.74 19.83 14.10
CA MET A 323 -12.33 18.91 15.14
C MET A 323 -10.79 18.85 15.18
N PRO A 324 -10.16 19.09 16.34
CA PRO A 324 -8.71 19.01 16.48
C PRO A 324 -8.14 17.68 15.98
N GLY A 325 -7.18 17.76 15.06
CA GLY A 325 -6.53 16.59 14.47
C GLY A 325 -7.39 15.80 13.48
N LEU A 326 -8.48 16.38 12.98
CA LEU A 326 -9.27 15.84 11.87
C LEU A 326 -8.53 16.04 10.54
N THR A 327 -8.44 14.96 9.77
CA THR A 327 -7.85 14.95 8.42
C THR A 327 -8.74 14.14 7.49
N ALA A 328 -8.53 14.26 6.17
CA ALA A 328 -9.26 13.49 5.17
C ALA A 328 -9.19 11.97 5.39
N LYS A 329 -8.09 11.46 5.96
CA LYS A 329 -7.93 10.04 6.27
C LYS A 329 -8.97 9.55 7.29
N VAL A 330 -9.39 10.41 8.22
CA VAL A 330 -10.36 10.05 9.28
C VAL A 330 -11.73 9.73 8.69
N PHE A 331 -12.15 10.43 7.62
CA PHE A 331 -13.41 10.13 6.91
C PHE A 331 -13.45 8.69 6.40
N ARG A 332 -12.35 8.21 5.81
CA ARG A 332 -12.28 6.83 5.30
C ARG A 332 -12.37 5.79 6.41
N THR A 333 -11.79 6.05 7.59
CA THR A 333 -11.97 5.21 8.78
C THR A 333 -13.40 5.27 9.31
N TYR A 334 -13.97 6.48 9.42
CA TYR A 334 -15.35 6.69 9.86
C TYR A 334 -16.35 5.97 8.95
N ASN A 335 -16.29 6.19 7.64
CA ASN A 335 -17.20 5.58 6.67
C ASN A 335 -17.10 4.06 6.68
N ALA A 336 -15.88 3.49 6.69
CA ALA A 336 -15.70 2.04 6.76
C ALA A 336 -16.31 1.44 8.05
N SER A 337 -15.99 2.03 9.20
CA SER A 337 -16.49 1.55 10.50
C SER A 337 -18.00 1.75 10.66
N TYR A 338 -18.54 2.88 10.20
CA TYR A 338 -19.96 3.20 10.28
C TYR A 338 -20.79 2.31 9.36
N THR A 339 -20.32 2.06 8.14
CA THR A 339 -20.94 1.11 7.20
C THR A 339 -20.97 -0.28 7.80
N MET A 340 -19.83 -0.79 8.33
CA MET A 340 -19.79 -2.11 8.97
C MET A 340 -20.78 -2.19 10.14
N ALA A 341 -20.78 -1.20 11.04
CA ALA A 341 -21.68 -1.18 12.19
C ALA A 341 -23.17 -1.13 11.77
N THR A 342 -23.48 -0.42 10.69
CA THR A 342 -24.85 -0.33 10.16
C THR A 342 -25.30 -1.64 9.51
N LEU A 343 -24.42 -2.29 8.75
CA LEU A 343 -24.68 -3.59 8.15
C LEU A 343 -24.90 -4.65 9.24
N LEU A 344 -24.00 -4.73 10.22
CA LEU A 344 -24.13 -5.65 11.35
C LEU A 344 -25.43 -5.47 12.14
N LYS A 345 -25.91 -4.23 12.31
CA LYS A 345 -27.20 -3.95 12.96
C LYS A 345 -28.41 -4.43 12.16
N LYS A 346 -28.31 -4.43 10.83
CA LYS A 346 -29.37 -4.89 9.91
C LYS A 346 -29.38 -6.40 9.73
N MET A 347 -28.27 -7.07 10.05
CA MET A 347 -28.13 -8.51 9.89
C MET A 347 -28.91 -9.27 10.97
N SER A 348 -29.61 -10.32 10.56
CA SER A 348 -30.16 -11.33 11.46
C SER A 348 -29.09 -12.39 11.72
N ALA A 349 -28.58 -12.47 12.96
CA ALA A 349 -27.56 -13.43 13.36
C ALA A 349 -28.15 -14.86 13.55
N THR A 350 -28.85 -15.36 12.54
CA THR A 350 -29.49 -16.67 12.50
C THR A 350 -28.62 -17.71 11.76
N GLY A 351 -28.92 -18.99 11.93
CA GLY A 351 -28.19 -20.10 11.29
C GLY A 351 -26.98 -20.62 12.07
N THR A 352 -26.22 -21.48 11.41
CA THR A 352 -24.99 -22.12 11.89
C THR A 352 -23.83 -21.14 11.97
N ILE A 353 -22.74 -21.50 12.68
CA ILE A 353 -21.53 -20.66 12.75
C ILE A 353 -20.97 -20.31 11.36
N PRO A 354 -20.82 -21.26 10.40
CA PRO A 354 -20.37 -20.95 9.05
C PRO A 354 -21.27 -19.95 8.32
N GLU A 355 -22.59 -20.06 8.46
CA GLU A 355 -23.54 -19.13 7.85
C GLU A 355 -23.37 -17.71 8.42
N LYS A 356 -23.18 -17.59 9.74
CA LYS A 356 -22.89 -16.30 10.38
C LYS A 356 -21.56 -15.70 9.91
N VAL A 357 -20.53 -16.54 9.72
CA VAL A 357 -19.23 -16.10 9.16
C VAL A 357 -19.41 -15.60 7.73
N LYS A 358 -20.17 -16.32 6.88
CA LYS A 358 -20.47 -15.86 5.52
C LYS A 358 -21.19 -14.51 5.53
N GLN A 359 -22.23 -14.37 6.35
CA GLN A 359 -22.96 -13.10 6.49
C GLN A 359 -22.03 -11.96 6.93
N TYR A 360 -21.14 -12.20 7.90
CA TYR A 360 -20.14 -11.23 8.32
C TYR A 360 -19.18 -10.84 7.19
N ASN A 361 -18.72 -11.81 6.40
CA ASN A 361 -17.84 -11.58 5.27
C ASN A 361 -18.54 -10.83 4.13
N ASP A 362 -19.82 -11.09 3.87
CA ASP A 362 -20.64 -10.32 2.93
C ASP A 362 -20.75 -8.85 3.40
N ALA A 363 -20.96 -8.57 4.69
CA ALA A 363 -20.93 -7.20 5.21
C ALA A 363 -19.56 -6.54 5.09
N ASN A 364 -18.47 -7.27 5.36
CA ASN A 364 -17.11 -6.79 5.18
C ASN A 364 -16.78 -6.53 3.70
N ARG A 365 -17.39 -7.28 2.77
CA ARG A 365 -17.24 -7.07 1.32
C ARG A 365 -17.82 -5.72 0.88
N GLU A 366 -18.98 -5.32 1.39
CA GLU A 366 -19.55 -4.00 1.11
C GLU A 366 -18.61 -2.86 1.57
N VAL A 367 -17.99 -3.01 2.75
CA VAL A 367 -16.97 -2.07 3.25
C VAL A 367 -15.73 -2.04 2.34
N ALA A 368 -15.31 -3.20 1.83
CA ALA A 368 -14.20 -3.30 0.89
C ALA A 368 -14.51 -2.64 -0.46
N ILE A 369 -15.74 -2.78 -0.97
CA ILE A 369 -16.23 -2.12 -2.19
C ILE A 369 -16.20 -0.60 -2.01
N LEU A 370 -16.78 -0.08 -0.92
CA LEU A 370 -16.74 1.35 -0.57
C LEU A 370 -15.30 1.89 -0.53
N CYS A 371 -14.36 1.08 -0.04
CA CYS A 371 -12.95 1.48 0.04
C CYS A 371 -12.16 1.26 -1.26
N ASN A 372 -12.77 0.74 -2.33
CA ASN A 372 -12.08 0.28 -3.54
C ASN A 372 -10.89 -0.66 -3.23
N HIS A 373 -11.08 -1.59 -2.29
CA HIS A 373 -10.08 -2.61 -1.96
C HIS A 373 -10.18 -3.77 -2.95
N LYS A 374 -9.38 -3.72 -4.00
CA LYS A 374 -9.29 -4.75 -5.03
C LYS A 374 -8.08 -5.67 -4.79
N ARG A 375 -8.20 -6.93 -5.16
CA ARG A 375 -7.09 -7.90 -5.23
C ARG A 375 -6.90 -8.31 -6.68
N THR A 376 -5.65 -8.36 -7.12
CA THR A 376 -5.29 -9.01 -8.39
C THR A 376 -5.65 -10.49 -8.29
N VAL A 377 -6.29 -11.03 -9.32
CA VAL A 377 -6.57 -12.47 -9.42
C VAL A 377 -5.23 -13.20 -9.50
N ALA A 378 -4.99 -14.13 -8.58
CA ALA A 378 -3.74 -14.90 -8.56
C ALA A 378 -3.68 -15.84 -9.77
N ALA A 379 -2.48 -16.10 -10.28
CA ALA A 379 -2.27 -16.92 -11.49
C ALA A 379 -2.86 -18.35 -11.41
N GLY A 380 -3.08 -18.90 -10.21
CA GLY A 380 -3.71 -20.20 -9.99
C GLY A 380 -5.15 -20.15 -9.45
N HIS A 381 -5.81 -18.98 -9.50
CA HIS A 381 -7.17 -18.83 -9.00
C HIS A 381 -8.17 -19.67 -9.80
N ALA A 382 -8.03 -19.73 -11.12
CA ALA A 382 -8.89 -20.55 -11.97
C ALA A 382 -8.82 -22.04 -11.58
N ASP A 383 -7.62 -22.62 -11.51
CA ASP A 383 -7.39 -24.01 -11.11
C ASP A 383 -7.92 -24.31 -9.68
N GLN A 384 -7.79 -23.33 -8.77
CA GLN A 384 -8.34 -23.47 -7.42
C GLN A 384 -9.87 -23.47 -7.43
N MET A 385 -10.49 -22.65 -8.28
CA MET A 385 -11.94 -22.58 -8.42
C MET A 385 -12.52 -23.80 -9.11
N GLU A 386 -11.83 -24.37 -10.08
CA GLU A 386 -12.16 -25.64 -10.70
C GLU A 386 -12.15 -26.77 -9.67
N LYS A 387 -11.05 -26.92 -8.90
CA LYS A 387 -10.94 -27.93 -7.83
C LYS A 387 -12.01 -27.79 -6.74
N LEU A 388 -12.41 -26.55 -6.42
CA LEU A 388 -13.47 -26.29 -5.45
C LEU A 388 -14.84 -26.64 -6.03
N SER A 389 -15.10 -26.31 -7.29
CA SER A 389 -16.31 -26.69 -8.01
C SER A 389 -16.45 -28.21 -8.10
N ASP A 390 -15.36 -28.92 -8.39
CA ASP A 390 -15.29 -30.39 -8.41
C ASP A 390 -15.56 -31.03 -7.05
N ARG A 391 -15.20 -30.37 -5.95
CA ARG A 391 -15.50 -30.83 -4.60
C ARG A 391 -16.97 -30.62 -4.24
N VAL A 392 -17.56 -29.50 -4.68
CA VAL A 392 -18.99 -29.22 -4.48
C VAL A 392 -19.86 -30.19 -5.26
N SER A 393 -19.50 -30.50 -6.51
CA SER A 393 -20.23 -31.47 -7.33
C SER A 393 -20.18 -32.89 -6.75
N LYS A 394 -19.08 -33.26 -6.08
CA LYS A 394 -18.89 -34.58 -5.45
C LYS A 394 -19.46 -34.70 -4.03
N GLN A 395 -19.65 -33.59 -3.31
CA GLN A 395 -20.27 -33.55 -1.96
C GLN A 395 -21.19 -32.33 -1.82
N PRO A 396 -22.40 -32.36 -2.41
CA PRO A 396 -23.30 -31.20 -2.47
C PRO A 396 -23.87 -30.77 -1.11
N PHE A 397 -23.94 -31.67 -0.12
CA PHE A 397 -24.52 -31.37 1.20
C PHE A 397 -23.53 -30.78 2.22
N ILE A 398 -22.21 -30.88 1.98
CA ILE A 398 -21.18 -30.46 2.97
C ILE A 398 -20.37 -29.25 2.48
N THR A 399 -20.33 -28.96 1.18
CA THR A 399 -19.31 -28.07 0.60
C THR A 399 -19.85 -26.69 0.14
N SER A 400 -21.15 -26.45 0.22
CA SER A 400 -21.78 -25.19 -0.21
C SER A 400 -21.37 -23.97 0.64
N TYR A 401 -20.82 -24.19 1.83
CA TYR A 401 -20.56 -23.14 2.82
C TYR A 401 -19.16 -22.49 2.73
N LEU A 402 -18.20 -23.08 2.01
CA LEU A 402 -16.79 -22.62 2.01
C LEU A 402 -16.38 -21.78 0.79
N ILE A 403 -17.19 -21.71 -0.27
CA ILE A 403 -16.70 -21.32 -1.61
C ILE A 403 -17.20 -19.95 -2.09
N LEU A 404 -18.20 -19.36 -1.44
CA LEU A 404 -18.77 -18.07 -1.87
C LEU A 404 -17.92 -16.83 -1.55
N ASP A 405 -16.84 -16.96 -0.76
CA ASP A 405 -15.94 -15.83 -0.46
C ASP A 405 -14.81 -15.63 -1.48
N GLN A 406 -14.48 -16.63 -2.29
CA GLN A 406 -13.43 -16.51 -3.30
C GLN A 406 -13.96 -16.10 -4.69
N LEU A 407 -15.26 -16.23 -4.94
CA LEU A 407 -15.88 -16.00 -6.26
C LEU A 407 -16.29 -14.55 -6.55
N ALA A 408 -16.47 -13.69 -5.53
CA ALA A 408 -17.15 -12.40 -5.72
C ALA A 408 -16.26 -11.13 -5.71
N ILE A 409 -14.93 -11.26 -5.67
CA ILE A 409 -13.99 -10.11 -5.79
C ILE A 409 -13.56 -9.87 -7.25
N SER A 410 -13.90 -10.77 -8.17
CA SER A 410 -13.55 -10.69 -9.59
C SER A 410 -14.79 -10.44 -10.45
N ARG A 411 -15.42 -9.25 -10.36
CA ARG A 411 -16.14 -8.76 -11.52
C ARG A 411 -15.09 -8.34 -12.56
N LYS A 412 -14.93 -9.19 -13.58
CA LYS A 412 -14.32 -8.81 -14.86
C LYS A 412 -14.96 -7.50 -15.32
N GLN A 413 -14.15 -6.50 -15.58
CA GLN A 413 -14.47 -5.49 -16.59
C GLN A 413 -13.40 -5.61 -17.68
N PRO A 414 -13.80 -5.39 -18.95
CA PRO A 414 -12.91 -5.57 -20.09
C PRO A 414 -11.71 -4.62 -19.99
N ILE A 415 -10.61 -5.09 -20.58
CA ILE A 415 -9.32 -4.40 -20.71
C ILE A 415 -9.53 -3.01 -21.28
#